data_AF-M7YXC8-F1
#
_entry.id   AF-M7YXC8-F1
#
_cell.length_a   1.000
_cell.length_b   1.000
_cell.length_c   1.000
_cell.angle_alpha   90.00
_cell.angle_beta   90.00
_cell.angle_gamma   90.00
#
_symmetry.space_group_name_H-M   'P 1'
#
loop_
_entity.id
_entity.type
_entity.pdbx_description
1 polymer ?
#
loop_
_entity_poly.entity_id
_entity_poly.type
_entity_poly.pdbx_seq_one_letter_code
_entity_poly.pdbx_strand_id
1 'polypeptide(L)'
;MERYAYKRQSDGIYIINLGKTWEKLQLAARVIVAIENPQDIIIQSARPYGQRVVLKLAVKKSKAKHPLSAFIVFMYEGLACSLLLD
;
A
#
# COMPACT_ATOMS: atom_id res chain seq x y z
N MET A 1 5.59 12.71 7.63
CA MET A 1 5.13 11.64 8.57
C MET A 1 4.76 12.15 9.99
N GLU A 2 5.28 13.30 10.44
CA GLU A 2 5.02 13.82 11.80
C GLU A 2 3.53 13.97 12.13
N ARG A 3 2.69 14.35 11.16
CA ARG A 3 1.23 14.50 11.34
C ARG A 3 0.51 13.20 11.74
N TYR A 4 1.11 12.04 11.47
CA TYR A 4 0.56 10.71 11.80
C TYR A 4 1.26 10.06 12.99
N ALA A 5 2.33 10.66 13.52
CA ALA A 5 2.98 10.22 14.74
C ALA A 5 2.16 10.68 15.95
N TYR A 6 1.87 9.75 16.85
CA TYR A 6 1.21 10.04 18.12
C TYR A 6 2.24 10.39 19.19
N LYS A 7 3.23 9.52 19.37
CA LYS A 7 4.30 9.68 20.35
C LYS A 7 5.57 9.01 19.85
N ARG A 8 6.72 9.53 20.28
CA ARG A 8 8.03 8.91 20.07
C ARG A 8 8.46 8.21 21.36
N GLN A 9 8.87 6.96 21.25
CA GLN A 9 9.43 6.20 22.36
C GLN A 9 10.92 6.57 22.57
N SER A 10 11.44 6.34 23.77
CA SER A 10 12.87 6.51 24.10
C SER A 10 13.77 5.72 23.13
N ASP A 11 13.27 4.61 22.62
CA ASP A 11 13.97 3.67 21.74
C ASP A 11 14.03 4.16 20.28
N GLY A 12 13.54 5.38 20.01
CA GLY A 12 13.53 5.99 18.68
C GLY A 12 12.38 5.54 17.77
N ILE A 13 11.51 4.64 18.25
CA ILE A 13 10.35 4.12 17.52
C ILE A 13 9.20 5.13 17.54
N TYR A 14 8.57 5.34 16.39
CA TYR A 14 7.39 6.19 16.24
C TYR A 14 6.11 5.37 16.40
N ILE A 15 5.26 5.77 17.34
CA ILE A 15 3.92 5.22 17.51
C ILE A 15 2.97 5.98 16.58
N ILE A 16 2.25 5.26 15.72
CA ILE A 16 1.32 5.84 14.74
C ILE A 16 -0.05 6.07 15.39
N ASN A 17 -0.70 7.19 15.09
CA ASN A 17 -2.07 7.47 15.53
C ASN A 17 -3.10 6.67 14.72
N LEU A 18 -3.73 5.69 15.36
CA LEU A 18 -4.70 4.77 14.73
C LEU A 18 -5.95 5.47 14.17
N GLY A 19 -6.43 6.55 14.79
CA GLY A 19 -7.62 7.27 14.32
C GLY A 19 -7.39 7.89 12.93
N LYS A 20 -6.25 8.55 12.76
CA LYS A 20 -5.85 9.14 11.47
C LYS A 20 -5.57 8.06 10.41
N THR A 21 -5.02 6.92 10.81
CA THR A 21 -4.79 5.80 9.90
C THR A 21 -6.11 5.19 9.41
N TRP A 22 -7.11 5.09 10.29
CA TRP A 22 -8.42 4.57 9.93
C TRP A 22 -9.13 5.44 8.89
N GLU A 23 -9.09 6.76 9.04
CA GLU A 23 -9.65 7.70 8.06
C GLU A 23 -9.00 7.51 6.67
N LYS A 24 -7.68 7.33 6.61
CA LYS A 24 -6.96 7.07 5.36
C LYS A 24 -7.30 5.71 4.75
N LEU A 25 -7.45 4.68 5.58
CA LEU A 25 -7.90 3.36 5.11
C LEU A 25 -9.30 3.42 4.52
N GLN A 26 -10.22 4.15 5.16
CA GLN A 26 -11.58 4.31 4.66
C GLN A 26 -11.62 5.10 3.35
N LEU A 27 -10.81 6.15 3.22
CA LEU A 27 -10.67 6.91 1.98
C LEU A 27 -10.13 6.02 0.84
N ALA A 28 -9.07 5.25 1.09
CA ALA A 28 -8.50 4.34 0.10
C ALA A 28 -9.51 3.28 -0.35
N ALA A 29 -10.29 2.72 0.58
CA ALA A 29 -11.35 1.76 0.26
C ALA A 29 -12.41 2.36 -0.67
N ARG A 30 -12.82 3.62 -0.45
CA ARG A 30 -13.79 4.31 -1.33
C ARG A 30 -13.25 4.48 -2.74
N VAL A 31 -11.98 4.86 -2.90
CA VAL A 31 -11.34 5.01 -4.21
C VAL A 31 -11.30 3.67 -4.94
N ILE A 32 -10.96 2.57 -4.24
CA ILE A 32 -10.91 1.23 -4.82
C ILE A 32 -12.30 0.74 -5.27
N VAL A 33 -13.36 1.07 -4.52
CA VAL A 33 -14.74 0.69 -4.85
C VAL A 33 -15.30 1.51 -6.02
N ALA A 34 -14.82 2.73 -6.24
CA ALA A 34 -15.26 3.57 -7.35
C ALA A 34 -14.80 3.07 -8.73
N ILE A 35 -13.88 2.10 -8.80
CA ILE A 35 -13.40 1.53 -10.06
C ILE A 35 -14.44 0.50 -10.57
N GLU A 36 -15.00 0.75 -11.74
CA GLU A 36 -16.05 -0.07 -12.36
C GLU A 36 -15.54 -1.48 -12.73
N ASN A 37 -14.34 -1.56 -13.29
CA ASN A 37 -13.72 -2.82 -13.72
C ASN A 37 -12.69 -3.32 -12.69
N PRO A 38 -12.95 -4.41 -11.97
CA PRO A 38 -12.05 -4.89 -10.91
C PRO A 38 -10.79 -5.58 -11.44
N GLN A 39 -10.71 -5.86 -12.75
CA GLN A 39 -9.56 -6.52 -13.39
C GLN A 39 -8.37 -5.56 -13.59
N ASP A 40 -8.62 -4.25 -13.58
CA ASP A 40 -7.60 -3.22 -13.79
C ASP A 40 -6.78 -2.93 -12.52
N ILE A 41 -7.09 -3.62 -11.41
CA ILE A 41 -6.46 -3.43 -10.11
C ILE A 41 -5.31 -4.43 -9.96
N ILE A 42 -4.07 -3.91 -9.97
CA ILE A 42 -2.85 -4.71 -9.77
C ILE A 42 -2.36 -4.54 -8.32
N ILE A 43 -1.94 -5.65 -7.71
CA ILE A 43 -1.40 -5.69 -6.35
C ILE A 43 0.01 -6.31 -6.42
N GLN A 44 1.02 -5.61 -5.89
CA GLN A 44 2.42 -6.04 -5.93
C GLN A 44 3.08 -5.92 -4.55
N SER A 45 3.96 -6.87 -4.21
CA SER A 45 4.92 -6.71 -3.13
C SER A 45 6.27 -7.29 -3.52
N ALA A 46 7.36 -6.56 -3.29
CA ALA A 46 8.72 -7.08 -3.48
C ALA A 46 9.24 -7.87 -2.27
N ARG A 47 8.68 -7.62 -1.08
CA ARG A 47 9.13 -8.24 0.17
C ARG A 47 8.40 -9.58 0.43
N PRO A 48 9.09 -10.61 0.93
CA PRO A 48 8.50 -11.93 1.13
C PRO A 48 7.34 -11.93 2.14
N TYR A 49 7.35 -11.01 3.12
CA TYR A 49 6.28 -10.85 4.11
C TYR A 49 4.91 -10.51 3.47
N GLY A 50 4.91 -9.81 2.33
CA GLY A 50 3.69 -9.37 1.65
C GLY A 50 3.12 -10.38 0.65
N GLN A 51 3.94 -11.34 0.19
CA GLN A 51 3.59 -12.21 -0.95
C GLN A 51 2.32 -13.03 -0.72
N ARG A 52 2.13 -13.54 0.50
CA ARG A 52 0.92 -14.31 0.87
C ARG A 52 -0.34 -13.46 0.82
N VAL A 53 -0.26 -12.17 1.20
CA VAL A 53 -1.40 -11.24 1.18
C VAL A 53 -1.77 -10.93 -0.27
N VAL A 54 -0.78 -10.65 -1.11
CA VAL A 54 -0.96 -10.41 -2.55
C VAL A 54 -1.68 -11.59 -3.21
N LEU A 55 -1.22 -12.82 -2.96
CA LEU A 55 -1.83 -14.01 -3.54
C LEU A 55 -3.27 -14.22 -3.07
N LYS A 56 -3.57 -14.01 -1.78
CA LYS A 56 -4.93 -14.16 -1.26
C LYS A 56 -5.89 -13.11 -1.82
N LEU A 57 -5.43 -11.89 -2.03
CA LEU A 57 -6.24 -10.82 -2.62
C LEU A 57 -6.47 -11.05 -4.11
N ALA A 58 -5.43 -11.44 -4.86
CA ALA A 58 -5.52 -11.74 -6.29
C ALA A 58 -6.40 -12.97 -6.59
N VAL A 59 -6.41 -13.98 -5.70
CA VAL A 59 -7.32 -15.14 -5.88
C VAL A 59 -8.80 -14.74 -5.74
N LYS A 60 -9.12 -13.76 -4.89
CA LYS A 60 -10.48 -13.22 -4.76
C LYS A 60 -10.86 -12.26 -5.89
N LYS A 61 -9.87 -11.57 -6.48
CA LYS A 61 -10.01 -10.57 -7.55
C LYS A 61 -9.39 -11.16 -8.82
N SER A 62 -10.07 -12.13 -9.44
CA SER A 62 -9.78 -12.72 -10.77
C SER A 62 -8.32 -12.69 -11.25
N LYS A 63 -7.67 -13.85 -11.26
CA LYS A 63 -6.33 -14.11 -11.81
C LYS A 63 -6.01 -13.28 -13.07
N ALA A 64 -5.09 -12.32 -12.96
CA ALA A 64 -4.28 -11.85 -14.09
C ALA A 64 -2.82 -12.22 -13.80
N LYS A 65 -2.34 -13.31 -14.41
CA LYS A 65 -0.91 -13.58 -14.56
C LYS A 65 -0.52 -13.04 -15.94
N HIS A 66 0.16 -11.91 -15.98
CA HIS A 66 0.99 -11.57 -17.13
C HIS A 66 2.40 -12.10 -16.85
N PRO A 67 2.88 -13.12 -17.57
CA PRO A 67 4.30 -13.39 -17.66
C PRO A 67 4.91 -12.36 -18.61
N LEU A 68 6.15 -11.96 -18.35
CA LEU A 68 6.99 -11.04 -19.12
C LEU A 68 6.98 -9.58 -18.62
N SER A 69 7.97 -9.35 -17.75
CA SER A 69 8.84 -8.17 -17.70
C SER A 69 8.22 -6.78 -17.58
N ALA A 70 8.56 -6.17 -16.44
CA ALA A 70 9.24 -4.87 -16.42
C ALA A 70 8.48 -3.69 -17.05
N PHE A 71 7.59 -3.05 -16.29
CA PHE A 71 7.53 -1.60 -16.25
C PHE A 71 7.11 -1.22 -14.82
N ILE A 72 7.81 -0.27 -14.21
CA ILE A 72 7.65 0.17 -12.81
C ILE A 72 8.38 -0.71 -11.77
N VAL A 73 9.67 -0.96 -12.03
CA VAL A 73 10.70 -0.90 -10.95
C VAL A 73 10.98 0.57 -10.54
N PHE A 74 10.41 1.55 -11.25
CA PHE A 74 10.48 2.98 -10.92
C PHE A 74 9.38 3.43 -9.93
N MET A 75 9.44 2.99 -8.68
CA MET A 75 8.88 3.80 -7.59
C MET A 75 9.29 3.37 -6.17
N TYR A 76 10.07 2.30 -5.99
CA TYR A 76 10.17 1.65 -4.68
C TYR A 76 11.44 1.90 -3.85
N GLU A 77 12.38 2.74 -4.27
CA GLU A 77 13.46 3.19 -3.38
C GLU A 77 13.64 4.73 -3.33
N GLY A 78 12.86 5.51 -4.10
CA GLY A 78 12.98 6.99 -4.12
C GLY A 78 11.71 7.79 -3.85
N LEU A 79 10.52 7.29 -4.21
CA LEU A 79 9.28 8.08 -4.21
C LEU A 79 8.35 7.77 -3.01
N ALA A 80 8.56 6.66 -2.31
CA ALA A 80 7.94 6.46 -0.99
C ALA A 80 8.47 7.46 0.05
N CYS A 81 9.61 8.12 -0.23
CA CYS A 81 10.15 9.19 0.61
C CYS A 81 9.50 10.55 0.33
N SER A 82 9.07 10.85 -0.91
CA SER A 82 8.51 12.17 -1.26
C SER A 82 7.01 12.32 -0.99
N LEU A 83 6.18 11.29 -1.20
CA LEU A 83 4.72 11.39 -0.88
C LEU A 83 4.39 11.32 0.62
N LEU A 84 5.42 11.22 1.49
CA LEU A 84 5.32 11.35 2.94
C LEU A 84 5.98 12.63 3.48
N LEU A 85 6.53 13.47 2.60
CA LEU A 85 7.22 14.74 2.90
C LEU A 85 6.52 16.01 2.37
N ASP A 86 5.32 15.90 1.78
CA ASP A 86 4.38 17.02 1.58
C ASP A 86 3.19 16.97 2.56
#